data_AF-F0T6U7-F1
#
_entry.id   AF-F0T6U7-F1
#
_cell.length_a   1.000
_cell.length_b   1.000
_cell.length_c   1.000
_cell.angle_alpha   90.00
_cell.angle_beta   90.00
_cell.angle_gamma   90.00
#
_symmetry.space_group_name_H-M   'P 1'
#
loop_
_entity.id
_entity.type
_entity.pdbx_description
1 polymer ?
#
loop_
_entity_poly.entity_id
_entity_poly.type
_entity_poly.pdbx_seq_one_letter_code
_entity_poly.pdbx_strand_id
1 'polypeptide(L)' 'MTIWASKLVIFRNDDLNSTFEIRKNSIRNIQINKENRIIEIEYKDEDGWEEQIIPFESLRWFNYTMQDPEE' A
#
# COMPACT_ATOMS: atom_id res chain seq x y z
N MET A 1 -7.82 0.56 10.33
CA MET A 1 -8.73 -0.09 9.36
C MET A 1 -7.86 -0.89 8.42
N THR A 2 -8.24 -2.12 8.10
CA THR A 2 -7.47 -3.01 7.21
C THR A 2 -8.21 -3.19 5.90
N ILE A 3 -7.47 -3.13 4.79
CA ILE A 3 -7.97 -3.26 3.42
C ILE A 3 -7.20 -4.39 2.76
N TRP A 4 -7.92 -5.32 2.13
CA TRP A 4 -7.36 -6.35 1.25
C TRP A 4 -7.38 -5.82 -0.18
N ALA A 5 -6.24 -5.79 -0.84
CA ALA A 5 -6.09 -5.18 -2.15
C ALA A 5 -5.19 -6.02 -3.05
N SER A 6 -5.48 -6.05 -4.35
CA SER A 6 -4.66 -6.74 -5.35
C SER A 6 -3.70 -5.78 -6.06
N LYS A 7 -3.95 -4.47 -5.99
CA LYS A 7 -3.11 -3.40 -6.53
C LYS A 7 -3.19 -2.19 -5.63
N LEU A 8 -2.06 -1.50 -5.45
CA LEU A 8 -1.95 -0.20 -4.79
C LEU A 8 -1.18 0.74 -5.72
N VAL A 9 -1.60 2.00 -5.78
CA VAL A 9 -0.90 3.07 -6.47
C VAL A 9 -0.80 4.26 -5.52
N ILE A 10 0.40 4.77 -5.32
CA ILE A 10 0.71 5.83 -4.35
C ILE A 10 1.27 7.04 -5.10
N PHE A 11 0.76 8.23 -4.78
CA PHE A 11 1.26 9.49 -5.29
C PHE A 11 1.81 10.31 -4.13
N ARG A 12 3.10 10.62 -4.18
CA ARG A 12 3.80 11.34 -3.11
C ARG A 12 3.87 12.85 -3.41
N ASN A 13 4.03 13.66 -2.36
CA ASN A 13 4.10 15.11 -2.48
C ASN A 13 5.42 15.59 -3.11
N ASP A 14 6.52 14.88 -2.89
CA ASP A 14 7.86 15.26 -3.33
C ASP A 14 8.16 14.84 -4.78
N ASP A 15 7.34 15.26 -5.76
CA ASP A 15 7.51 15.26 -7.25
C ASP A 15 8.06 14.00 -7.98
N LEU A 16 8.48 12.97 -7.25
CA LEU A 16 8.76 11.64 -7.73
C LEU A 16 7.46 10.89 -7.61
N ASN A 17 6.73 10.81 -8.73
CA ASN A 17 5.66 9.85 -8.91
C ASN A 17 6.27 8.43 -8.84
N SER A 18 6.62 7.98 -7.63
CA SER A 18 6.97 6.60 -7.35
C SER A 18 5.68 5.81 -7.50
N THR A 19 5.38 5.42 -8.74
CA THR A 19 4.34 4.46 -9.04
C THR A 19 4.80 3.15 -8.45
N PHE A 20 4.44 2.91 -7.20
CA PHE A 20 4.67 1.64 -6.54
C PHE A 20 3.63 0.66 -7.09
N GLU A 21 3.89 0.14 -8.30
CA GLU A 21 3.02 -0.82 -8.94
C GLU A 21 3.37 -2.22 -8.43
N ILE A 22 2.68 -2.64 -7.37
CA ILE A 22 2.71 -4.03 -6.97
C ILE A 22 1.79 -4.82 -7.91
N ARG A 23 2.32 -5.89 -8.51
CA ARG A 23 1.58 -6.78 -9.40
C ARG A 23 0.44 -7.47 -8.66
N LYS A 24 -0.60 -7.84 -9.41
CA LYS A 24 -1.80 -8.53 -8.92
C LYS A 24 -1.39 -9.72 -8.03
N ASN A 25 -1.91 -9.77 -6.80
CA ASN A 25 -1.70 -10.81 -5.76
C ASN A 25 -0.45 -10.69 -4.89
N SER A 26 0.33 -9.64 -5.05
CA SER A 26 1.48 -9.38 -4.17
C SER A 26 1.12 -8.49 -2.98
N ILE A 27 -0.11 -8.04 -2.77
CA ILE A 27 -0.48 -7.28 -1.56
C ILE A 27 -1.33 -8.18 -0.67
N ARG A 28 -0.97 -8.30 0.61
CA ARG A 28 -1.75 -9.03 1.59
C ARG A 28 -2.61 -8.07 2.40
N ASN A 29 -1.99 -7.04 2.96
CA ASN A 29 -2.70 -6.12 3.84
C ASN A 29 -2.30 -4.68 3.56
N ILE A 30 -3.27 -3.77 3.67
CA ILE A 30 -3.05 -2.34 3.81
C ILE A 30 -3.73 -1.90 5.10
N GLN A 31 -2.96 -1.46 6.08
CA GLN A 31 -3.45 -0.95 7.35
C GLN A 31 -3.29 0.57 7.41
N ILE A 32 -4.41 1.27 7.63
CA ILE A 32 -4.42 2.72 7.82
C ILE A 32 -4.49 3.02 9.31
N ASN A 33 -3.38 3.52 9.86
CA ASN A 33 -3.27 3.97 11.24
C ASN A 33 -3.45 5.51 11.29
N LYS A 34 -4.65 5.93 11.68
CA LYS A 34 -5.02 7.36 11.75
C LYS A 34 -4.38 8.09 12.93
N GLU A 35 -4.13 7.39 14.02
CA GLU A 35 -3.52 7.97 15.23
C GLU A 35 -2.07 8.38 14.97
N ASN A 36 -1.31 7.47 14.37
CA ASN A 36 0.09 7.70 14.00
C ASN A 36 0.25 8.35 12.62
N ARG A 37 -0.85 8.56 11.88
CA ARG A 37 -0.88 9.15 10.53
C ARG A 37 0.05 8.44 9.53
N ILE A 38 -0.02 7.11 9.53
CA ILE A 38 0.75 6.23 8.63
C ILE A 38 -0.14 5.22 7.91
N ILE A 39 0.30 4.76 6.74
CA ILE A 39 -0.22 3.58 6.05
C ILE A 39 0.85 2.50 6.10
N GLU A 40 0.49 1.33 6.58
CA GLU A 40 1.34 0.14 6.63
C GLU A 40 0.88 -0.82 5.52
N ILE A 41 1.80 -1.36 4.74
CA ILE A 41 1.49 -2.22 3.59
C ILE A 41 2.35 -3.47 3.70
N GLU A 42 1.70 -4.63 3.74
CA GLU A 42 2.37 -5.94 3.66
C GLU A 42 2.23 -6.47 2.24
N TYR A 43 3.35 -6.69 1.57
CA TYR A 43 3.39 -7.12 0.18
C TYR A 43 4.47 -8.19 -0.06
N LYS A 44 4.34 -8.96 -1.13
CA LYS A 44 5.25 -10.02 -1.53
C LYS A 44 6.13 -9.54 -2.67
N ASP A 45 7.42 -9.47 -2.43
CA ASP A 45 8.46 -9.25 -3.43
C ASP A 45 9.10 -10.58 -3.86
N GLU A 46 10.12 -10.54 -4.71
CA GLU A 46 10.83 -11.74 -5.19
C GLU A 46 11.47 -12.56 -4.05
N ASP A 47 11.89 -11.90 -2.96
CA ASP A 47 12.59 -12.51 -1.82
C ASP A 47 11.67 -12.93 -0.66
N GLY A 48 10.40 -12.54 -0.65
CA GLY A 48 9.49 -12.86 0.45
C GLY A 48 8.44 -11.79 0.75
N TRP A 49 7.87 -11.88 1.96
CA TRP A 49 6.93 -10.87 2.48
C TRP A 49 7.71 -9.71 3.08
N GLU A 50 7.40 -8.51 2.62
CA GLU A 50 7.98 -7.24 3.00
C GLU A 50 6.90 -6.30 3.57
N GLU A 51 7.34 -5.38 4.42
CA GLU A 51 6.48 -4.35 5.01
C GLU A 51 6.96 -2.96 4.61
N GLN A 52 6.04 -2.10 4.17
CA GLN A 52 6.31 -0.70 3.86
C GLN A 52 5.44 0.23 4.69
N ILE A 53 6.07 1.23 5.28
CA ILE A 53 5.40 2.29 6.06
C ILE A 53 5.44 3.59 5.25
N ILE A 54 4.26 4.20 5.08
CA ILE A 54 4.08 5.45 4.33
C ILE A 54 3.48 6.52 5.26
N PRO A 55 4.26 7.54 5.63
CA PRO A 55 3.75 8.69 6.36
C PRO A 55 2.74 9.49 5.54
N PHE A 56 1.62 9.92 6.14
CA PHE A 56 0.61 10.72 5.46
C PHE A 56 1.16 12.05 4.92
N GLU A 57 2.16 12.63 5.58
CA GLU A 57 2.82 13.87 5.12
C GLU A 57 3.50 13.71 3.75
N SER A 58 3.98 12.50 3.46
CA SER A 58 4.59 12.17 2.17
C SER A 58 3.54 11.85 1.10
N LEU A 59 2.28 11.68 1.49
CA LEU A 59 1.21 11.15 0.64
C LEU A 59 0.28 12.26 0.16
N ARG A 60 0.15 12.40 -1.16
CA ARG A 60 -0.86 13.27 -1.76
C ARG A 60 -2.21 12.55 -1.82
N TRP A 61 -2.20 11.37 -2.42
CA TRP A 61 -3.34 10.45 -2.49
C TRP A 61 -2.84 9.05 -2.85
N PHE A 62 -3.68 8.05 -2.63
CA PHE A 62 -3.46 6.67 -3.05
C PHE A 62 -4.76 6.07 -3.59
N ASN A 63 -4.63 5.05 -4.42
CA ASN A 63 -5.77 4.29 -4.92
C ASN A 63 -5.44 2.80 -4.88
N TYR A 64 -6.43 1.96 -4.63
CA TYR A 64 -6.25 0.52 -4.52
C TYR A 64 -7.39 -0.22 -5.23
N THR A 65 -7.08 -1.41 -5.74
CA THR A 65 -8.09 -2.35 -6.25
C THR A 65 -8.37 -3.36 -5.16
N MET A 66 -9.61 -3.43 -4.69
CA MET A 66 -10.00 -4.41 -3.67
C MET A 66 -9.70 -5.83 -4.14
N GLN A 67 -9.32 -6.69 -3.19
CA GLN A 67 -9.24 -8.13 -3.37
C GLN A 67 -10.20 -8.77 -2.37
N ASP A 68 -10.97 -9.75 -2.82
CA ASP A 68 -11.75 -10.57 -1.92
C ASP A 68 -10.79 -11.39 -1.04
N PRO A 69 -10.91 -11.32 0.30
CA PRO A 69 -10.03 -12.06 1.21
C PRO A 69 -10.25 -13.59 1.16
N GLU A 70 -11.25 -14.06 0.41
CA GLU A 70 -11.62 -15.47 0.23
C GLU A 70 -11.12 -16.08 -1.09
N GLU A 71 -10.47 -15.30 -1.98
CA GLU A 71 -9.72 -15.78 -3.17
C GLU A 71 -8.23 -15.99 -2.87
#